data_AF-A0A349DL96-F1
#
_entry.id   AF-A0A349DL96-F1
#
_cell.length_a   1.000
_cell.length_b   1.000
_cell.length_c   1.000
_cell.angle_alpha   90.00
_cell.angle_beta   90.00
_cell.angle_gamma   90.00
#
_symmetry.space_group_name_H-M   'P 1'
#
loop_
_entity.id
_entity.type
_entity.pdbx_description
1 polymer ?
#
loop_
_entity_poly.entity_id
_entity_poly.type
_entity_poly.pdbx_seq_one_letter_code
_entity_poly.pdbx_strand_id
1 'polypeptide(L)'
;MLNPNTPLRKVSRALLKKAVDQKNWDLLDKLLEINPKHLNDRSYYTDTWGEWWGLLFHCVMKNQVDGVKVLLKHGANKKIGNWGDCLPYTPLEYAQEHKMDEIVQLLTGQTPPEYTRQSEPELPELNDYDQKVNRQGEIRDETGMVFQIPDDDDE
;
A
#
# COMPACT_ATOMS: atom_id res chain seq x y z
N MET A 1 -18.59 13.15 -22.95
CA MET A 1 -18.40 14.40 -22.19
C MET A 1 -18.36 14.03 -20.73
N LEU A 2 -17.22 14.22 -20.05
CA LEU A 2 -17.07 13.90 -18.63
C LEU A 2 -17.85 14.92 -17.80
N ASN A 3 -18.61 14.43 -16.82
CA ASN A 3 -19.49 15.24 -15.98
C ASN A 3 -18.63 16.16 -15.07
N PRO A 4 -18.71 17.51 -15.20
CA PRO A 4 -17.84 18.46 -14.51
C PRO A 4 -18.05 18.51 -12.98
N ASN A 5 -19.03 17.77 -12.48
CA ASN A 5 -19.40 17.71 -11.06
C ASN A 5 -19.10 16.36 -10.42
N THR A 6 -18.23 15.54 -11.03
CA THR A 6 -17.67 14.38 -10.34
C THR A 6 -16.71 14.95 -9.30
N PRO A 7 -17.01 14.90 -7.98
CA PRO A 7 -16.03 15.32 -6.98
C PRO A 7 -14.75 14.54 -7.29
N LEU A 8 -13.61 15.24 -7.38
CA LEU A 8 -12.29 14.61 -7.54
C LEU A 8 -12.26 13.42 -6.57
N ARG A 9 -12.47 12.20 -7.09
CA ARG A 9 -12.67 11.01 -6.26
C ARG A 9 -11.34 10.81 -5.56
N LYS A 10 -11.29 11.24 -4.31
CA LYS A 10 -10.06 11.35 -3.53
C LYS A 10 -9.55 9.94 -3.29
N VAL A 11 -8.41 9.60 -3.88
CA VAL A 11 -7.72 8.35 -3.57
C VAL A 11 -7.40 8.37 -2.08
N SER A 12 -7.92 7.38 -1.38
CA SER A 12 -7.85 7.27 0.06
C SER A 12 -6.93 6.10 0.45
N ARG A 13 -6.46 6.08 1.69
CA ARG A 13 -5.64 4.97 2.21
C ARG A 13 -6.42 3.66 2.13
N ALA A 14 -7.70 3.68 2.46
CA ALA A 14 -8.54 2.49 2.38
C ALA A 14 -8.63 1.92 0.96
N LEU A 15 -8.79 2.77 -0.07
CA LEU A 15 -8.81 2.31 -1.46
C LEU A 15 -7.51 1.60 -1.85
N LEU A 16 -6.36 2.18 -1.47
CA LEU A 16 -5.05 1.59 -1.75
C LEU A 16 -4.85 0.27 -0.98
N LYS A 17 -5.22 0.23 0.29
CA LYS A 17 -5.15 -0.98 1.13
C LYS A 17 -6.03 -2.09 0.56
N LYS A 18 -7.28 -1.77 0.24
CA LYS A 18 -8.26 -2.70 -0.32
C LYS A 18 -7.79 -3.30 -1.65
N ALA A 19 -7.19 -2.49 -2.53
CA ALA A 19 -6.62 -2.98 -3.77
C ALA A 19 -5.48 -4.00 -3.52
N VAL A 20 -4.63 -3.76 -2.52
CA VAL A 20 -3.56 -4.70 -2.14
C VAL A 20 -4.10 -5.97 -1.48
N ASP A 21 -5.02 -5.85 -0.53
CA ASP A 21 -5.64 -6.99 0.17
C ASP A 21 -6.34 -7.94 -0.81
N GLN A 22 -7.04 -7.37 -1.80
CA GLN A 22 -7.73 -8.11 -2.86
C GLN A 22 -6.80 -8.55 -4.00
N LYS A 23 -5.52 -8.18 -3.96
CA LYS A 23 -4.54 -8.41 -5.04
C LYS A 23 -5.02 -7.86 -6.40
N ASN A 24 -5.78 -6.77 -6.36
CA ASN A 24 -6.28 -6.08 -7.54
C ASN A 24 -5.27 -5.02 -7.99
N TRP A 25 -4.26 -5.49 -8.72
CA TRP A 25 -3.14 -4.69 -9.19
C TRP A 25 -3.53 -3.64 -10.24
N ASP A 26 -4.53 -3.94 -11.08
CA ASP A 26 -5.08 -2.99 -12.04
C ASP A 26 -5.74 -1.81 -11.32
N LEU A 27 -6.47 -2.08 -10.24
CA LEU A 27 -7.10 -1.05 -9.41
C LEU A 27 -6.03 -0.23 -8.69
N LEU A 28 -5.01 -0.89 -8.13
CA LEU A 28 -3.90 -0.22 -7.47
C LEU A 28 -3.17 0.73 -8.44
N ASP A 29 -2.85 0.27 -9.64
CA ASP A 29 -2.20 1.06 -10.68
C ASP A 29 -3.04 2.28 -11.06
N LYS A 30 -4.34 2.09 -11.30
CA LYS A 30 -5.28 3.18 -11.59
C LYS A 30 -5.38 4.20 -10.44
N LEU A 31 -5.47 3.74 -9.19
CA LEU A 31 -5.54 4.62 -8.02
C LEU A 31 -4.28 5.47 -7.88
N LEU A 32 -3.09 4.87 -8.11
CA LEU A 32 -1.82 5.58 -8.01
C LEU A 32 -1.59 6.55 -9.18
N GLU A 33 -2.08 6.24 -10.38
CA GLU A 33 -2.13 7.18 -11.51
C GLU A 33 -2.99 8.41 -11.19
N ILE A 34 -4.10 8.23 -10.49
CA ILE A 34 -4.98 9.35 -10.08
C ILE A 34 -4.28 10.20 -9.01
N ASN A 35 -3.75 9.57 -7.95
CA ASN A 35 -3.05 10.28 -6.88
C ASN A 35 -2.17 9.34 -6.02
N PRO A 36 -0.84 9.44 -6.10
CA PRO A 36 0.09 8.61 -5.33
C PRO A 36 0.42 9.16 -3.93
N LYS A 37 -0.28 10.19 -3.43
CA LYS A 37 0.04 10.89 -2.16
C LYS A 37 0.31 9.94 -0.98
N HIS A 38 -0.46 8.87 -0.86
CA HIS A 38 -0.41 7.94 0.27
C HIS A 38 0.42 6.67 -0.01
N LEU A 39 1.15 6.60 -1.12
CA LEU A 39 1.91 5.42 -1.54
C LEU A 39 2.95 4.97 -0.50
N ASN A 40 3.67 5.94 0.08
CA ASN A 40 4.80 5.72 0.99
C ASN A 40 4.42 5.74 2.47
N ASP A 41 3.13 5.72 2.76
CA ASP A 41 2.62 5.70 4.11
C ASP A 41 2.93 4.34 4.78
N ARG A 42 3.42 4.39 6.02
CA ARG A 42 3.79 3.22 6.86
C ARG A 42 2.74 2.76 7.89
N SER A 43 1.49 3.23 7.81
CA SER A 43 0.42 2.92 8.77
C SER A 43 -0.72 2.18 8.11
N TYR A 44 -0.41 1.28 7.18
CA TYR A 44 -1.42 0.45 6.51
C TYR A 44 -1.68 -0.86 7.24
N TYR A 45 -0.62 -1.45 7.79
CA TYR A 45 -0.66 -2.76 8.41
C TYR A 45 0.08 -2.72 9.73
N THR A 46 -0.37 -3.56 10.65
CA THR A 46 0.30 -3.77 11.93
C THR A 46 0.20 -5.23 12.35
N ASP A 47 1.09 -5.66 13.25
CA ASP A 47 1.02 -6.95 13.92
C ASP A 47 0.57 -6.80 15.39
N THR A 48 0.51 -7.92 16.12
CA THR A 48 0.11 -7.93 17.53
C THR A 48 1.11 -7.24 18.47
N TRP A 49 2.32 -6.95 17.98
CA TRP A 49 3.39 -6.29 18.74
C TRP A 49 3.47 -4.80 18.47
N GLY A 50 2.56 -4.26 17.64
CA GLY A 50 2.54 -2.85 17.29
C GLY A 50 3.66 -2.45 16.32
N GLU A 51 4.22 -3.40 15.57
CA GLU A 51 5.01 -3.05 14.39
C GLU A 51 4.08 -2.59 13.29
N TRP A 52 4.50 -1.58 12.52
CA TRP A 52 3.71 -0.97 11.47
C TRP A 52 4.49 -0.93 10.16
N TRP A 53 3.82 -1.13 9.04
CA TRP A 53 4.46 -1.04 7.73
C TRP A 53 3.52 -0.57 6.61
N GLY A 54 4.13 -0.25 5.47
CA GLY A 54 3.46 0.27 4.28
C GLY A 54 3.16 -0.77 3.22
N LEU A 55 2.52 -0.33 2.13
CA LEU A 55 2.09 -1.20 1.02
C LEU A 55 3.26 -1.96 0.38
N LEU A 56 4.39 -1.28 0.12
CA LEU A 56 5.54 -1.91 -0.53
C LEU A 56 6.10 -3.05 0.33
N PHE A 57 6.35 -2.79 1.61
CA PHE A 57 6.87 -3.80 2.53
C PHE A 57 5.88 -4.96 2.69
N HIS A 58 4.58 -4.68 2.76
CA HIS A 58 3.55 -5.72 2.82
C HIS A 58 3.60 -6.64 1.59
N CYS A 59 3.63 -6.08 0.38
CA CYS A 59 3.73 -6.86 -0.85
C CYS A 59 5.00 -7.72 -0.86
N VAL A 60 6.13 -7.20 -0.38
CA VAL A 60 7.38 -7.96 -0.24
C VAL A 60 7.23 -9.12 0.75
N MET A 61 6.70 -8.88 1.95
CA MET A 61 6.49 -9.93 2.96
C MET A 61 5.61 -11.07 2.44
N LYS A 62 4.61 -10.74 1.61
CA LYS A 62 3.69 -11.70 1.00
C LYS A 62 4.18 -12.27 -0.34
N ASN A 63 5.40 -11.94 -0.76
CA ASN A 63 5.99 -12.33 -2.04
C ASN A 63 5.09 -12.01 -3.27
N GLN A 64 4.44 -10.85 -3.24
CA GLN A 64 3.52 -10.38 -4.28
C GLN A 64 4.26 -9.54 -5.32
N VAL A 65 4.89 -10.23 -6.27
CA VAL A 65 5.72 -9.63 -7.33
C VAL A 65 5.01 -8.51 -8.10
N ASP A 66 3.77 -8.74 -8.57
CA ASP A 66 3.05 -7.73 -9.36
C ASP A 66 2.67 -6.50 -8.52
N GLY A 67 2.31 -6.69 -7.26
CA GLY A 67 2.11 -5.59 -6.31
C GLY A 67 3.38 -4.76 -6.13
N VAL A 68 4.55 -5.41 -6.01
CA VAL A 68 5.85 -4.72 -5.97
C VAL A 68 6.10 -3.95 -7.26
N LYS A 69 5.82 -4.54 -8.43
CA LYS A 69 5.98 -3.87 -9.74
C LYS A 69 5.13 -2.60 -9.82
N VAL A 70 3.83 -2.69 -9.52
CA VAL A 70 2.92 -1.53 -9.53
C VAL A 70 3.40 -0.43 -8.58
N LEU A 71 3.74 -0.78 -7.34
CA LEU A 71 4.16 0.22 -6.36
C LEU A 71 5.48 0.91 -6.77
N LEU A 72 6.45 0.16 -7.29
CA LEU A 72 7.72 0.70 -7.77
C LEU A 72 7.57 1.55 -9.05
N LYS A 73 6.69 1.14 -9.97
CA LYS A 73 6.33 1.93 -11.18
C LYS A 73 5.90 3.35 -10.78
N HIS A 74 5.12 3.47 -9.70
CA HIS A 74 4.61 4.75 -9.18
C HIS A 74 5.53 5.46 -8.18
N GLY A 75 6.79 5.00 -8.04
CA GLY A 75 7.79 5.69 -7.23
C GLY A 75 7.76 5.35 -5.73
N ALA A 76 7.31 4.13 -5.37
CA ALA A 76 7.41 3.68 -3.98
C ALA A 76 8.86 3.68 -3.50
N ASN A 77 9.07 4.19 -2.28
CA ASN A 77 10.37 4.33 -1.68
C ASN A 77 10.83 2.98 -1.11
N LYS A 78 11.84 2.42 -1.78
CA LYS A 78 12.48 1.13 -1.47
C LYS A 78 13.15 1.04 -0.09
N LYS A 79 13.34 2.18 0.59
CA LYS A 79 13.96 2.26 1.93
C LYS A 79 12.93 2.25 3.06
N ILE A 80 11.65 2.36 2.74
CA ILE A 80 10.57 2.40 3.72
C ILE A 80 10.20 0.98 4.14
N GLY A 81 10.70 0.59 5.31
CA GLY A 81 10.45 -0.69 5.96
C GLY A 81 9.31 -0.69 6.97
N ASN A 82 9.28 -1.73 7.80
CA ASN A 82 8.52 -1.71 9.06
C ASN A 82 9.15 -0.74 10.06
N TRP A 83 8.39 -0.40 11.10
CA TRP A 83 8.85 0.37 12.25
C TRP A 83 8.05 -0.03 13.48
N GLY A 84 8.66 0.06 14.66
CA GLY A 84 8.09 -0.40 15.92
C GLY A 84 9.21 -0.59 16.93
N ASP A 85 9.02 -1.53 17.86
CA ASP A 85 9.99 -1.77 18.94
C ASP A 85 11.15 -2.68 18.53
N CYS A 86 10.99 -3.49 17.48
CA CYS A 86 12.08 -4.34 16.96
C CYS A 86 12.96 -3.60 15.94
N LEU A 87 14.08 -4.24 15.59
CA LEU A 87 14.94 -3.77 14.51
C LEU A 87 14.17 -3.75 13.18
N PRO A 88 14.04 -2.59 12.52
CA PRO A 88 13.30 -2.51 11.29
C PRO A 88 14.09 -3.14 10.14
N TYR A 89 13.37 -3.82 9.26
CA TYR A 89 13.84 -4.30 7.97
C TYR A 89 13.42 -3.34 6.87
N THR A 90 14.36 -2.98 6.00
CA THR A 90 14.00 -2.45 4.69
C THR A 90 13.39 -3.56 3.82
N PRO A 91 12.57 -3.20 2.81
CA PRO A 91 12.07 -4.16 1.83
C PRO A 91 13.18 -5.03 1.21
N LEU A 92 14.37 -4.46 0.97
CA LEU A 92 15.48 -5.20 0.36
C LEU A 92 16.10 -6.22 1.33
N GLU A 93 16.35 -5.83 2.58
CA GLU A 93 16.92 -6.73 3.59
C GLU A 93 16.02 -7.95 3.82
N TYR A 94 14.71 -7.72 3.95
CA TYR A 94 13.74 -8.81 4.09
C TYR A 94 13.75 -9.73 2.86
N ALA A 95 13.71 -9.17 1.65
CA ALA A 95 13.73 -9.97 0.42
C ALA A 95 15.01 -10.81 0.28
N GLN A 96 16.16 -10.29 0.71
CA GLN A 96 17.44 -11.01 0.68
C GLN A 96 17.49 -12.14 1.71
N GLU A 97 17.06 -11.89 2.95
CA GLU A 97 17.01 -12.90 4.02
C GLU A 97 16.13 -14.09 3.61
N HIS A 98 15.01 -13.82 2.97
CA HIS A 98 14.04 -14.82 2.52
C HIS A 98 14.28 -15.36 1.10
N LYS A 99 15.39 -14.99 0.43
CA LYS A 99 15.78 -15.48 -0.91
C LYS A 99 14.73 -15.24 -2.00
N MET A 100 14.11 -14.05 -1.99
CA MET A 100 13.10 -13.63 -2.97
C MET A 100 13.76 -13.00 -4.21
N ASP A 101 14.45 -13.81 -5.02
CA ASP A 101 15.34 -13.33 -6.09
C ASP A 101 14.71 -12.32 -7.05
N GLU A 102 13.47 -12.55 -7.52
CA GLU A 102 12.78 -11.62 -8.42
C GLU A 102 12.51 -10.26 -7.75
N ILE A 103 12.08 -10.27 -6.48
CA ILE A 103 11.83 -9.04 -5.72
C ILE A 103 13.14 -8.31 -5.42
N VAL A 104 14.22 -9.04 -5.10
CA VAL A 104 15.56 -8.46 -4.93
C VAL A 104 16.01 -7.74 -6.21
N GLN A 105 15.80 -8.33 -7.38
CA GLN A 105 16.11 -7.68 -8.66
C GLN A 105 15.28 -6.41 -8.87
N LEU A 106 13.97 -6.44 -8.59
CA LEU A 106 13.10 -5.26 -8.69
C LEU A 106 13.52 -4.13 -7.74
N LEU A 107 13.86 -4.47 -6.49
CA LEU A 107 14.27 -3.51 -5.47
C LEU A 107 15.66 -2.93 -5.73
N THR A 108 16.59 -3.69 -6.30
CA THR A 108 17.93 -3.19 -6.67
C THR A 108 17.95 -2.46 -8.02
N GLY A 109 16.97 -2.72 -8.89
CA GLY A 109 16.86 -2.09 -10.22
C GLY A 109 16.80 -0.57 -10.18
N GLN A 110 17.52 0.10 -11.08
CA GLN A 110 17.50 1.57 -11.19
C GLN A 110 16.30 2.07 -11.99
N THR A 111 15.81 1.27 -12.93
CA THR A 111 14.64 1.58 -13.75
C THR A 111 13.36 1.15 -13.03
N PRO A 112 12.32 2.00 -13.01
CA PRO A 112 10.99 1.56 -12.59
C PRO A 112 10.56 0.34 -13.43
N PRO A 113 9.97 -0.69 -12.80
CA PRO A 113 9.47 -1.83 -13.54
C PRO A 113 8.23 -1.46 -14.36
N GLU A 114 8.07 -2.14 -15.47
CA GLU A 114 6.88 -2.02 -16.30
C GLU A 114 5.72 -2.81 -15.70
N TYR A 115 4.53 -2.21 -15.71
CA TYR A 115 3.28 -2.87 -15.38
C TYR A 115 2.17 -2.38 -16.31
N THR A 116 1.55 -3.32 -17.04
CA THR A 116 0.45 -3.06 -17.97
C THR A 116 -0.84 -3.62 -17.40
N ARG A 117 -1.84 -2.74 -17.23
CA ARG A 117 -3.16 -3.12 -16.75
C ARG A 117 -3.84 -4.09 -17.70
N GLN A 118 -4.48 -5.13 -17.16
CA GLN A 118 -5.23 -6.12 -17.94
C GLN A 118 -6.72 -5.75 -18.04
N SER A 119 -7.20 -4.95 -17.10
CA SER A 119 -8.58 -4.47 -17.02
C SER A 119 -8.65 -3.01 -16.58
N GLU A 120 -9.84 -2.42 -16.73
CA GLU A 120 -10.14 -1.05 -16.29
C GLU A 120 -11.15 -1.13 -15.12
N PRO A 121 -10.70 -1.44 -13.89
CA PRO A 121 -11.61 -1.66 -12.78
C PRO A 121 -12.31 -0.37 -12.36
N GLU A 122 -13.57 -0.51 -11.96
CA GLU A 122 -14.32 0.58 -11.35
C GLU A 122 -13.80 0.87 -9.93
N LEU A 123 -13.94 2.11 -9.50
CA LEU A 123 -13.56 2.50 -8.14
C LEU A 123 -14.61 1.93 -7.18
N PRO A 124 -14.21 1.07 -6.22
CA PRO A 124 -15.15 0.47 -5.30
C PRO A 124 -15.71 1.51 -4.33
N GLU A 125 -16.95 1.32 -3.90
CA GLU A 125 -17.51 2.05 -2.77
C GLU A 125 -16.80 1.63 -1.47
N LEU A 126 -16.72 2.58 -0.54
CA LEU A 126 -16.09 2.39 0.78
C LEU A 126 -17.13 2.01 1.81
N ASN A 127 -16.88 0.94 2.55
CA ASN A 127 -17.72 0.55 3.69
C ASN A 127 -17.28 1.28 4.97
N ASP A 128 -17.92 0.97 6.09
CA ASP A 128 -17.62 1.62 7.37
C ASP A 128 -16.19 1.31 7.85
N TYR A 129 -15.68 0.11 7.63
CA TYR A 129 -14.28 -0.25 7.92
C TYR A 129 -13.29 0.60 7.12
N ASP A 130 -13.53 0.74 5.82
CA ASP A 130 -12.71 1.58 4.94
C ASP A 130 -12.67 3.05 5.43
N GLN A 131 -13.79 3.55 5.97
CA GLN A 131 -13.84 4.88 6.56
C GLN A 131 -13.01 4.97 7.85
N LYS A 132 -13.04 3.93 8.72
CA LYS A 132 -12.16 3.85 9.90
C LYS A 132 -10.68 3.90 9.49
N VAL A 133 -10.28 3.18 8.44
CA VAL A 133 -8.90 3.19 7.89
C VAL A 133 -8.48 4.59 7.45
N ASN A 134 -9.36 5.30 6.74
CA ASN A 134 -9.08 6.68 6.35
C ASN A 134 -8.94 7.60 7.56
N ARG A 135 -9.83 7.45 8.55
CA ARG A 135 -9.81 8.25 9.77
C ARG A 135 -8.53 8.05 10.59
N GLN A 136 -8.07 6.81 10.70
CA GLN A 136 -6.78 6.49 11.35
C GLN A 136 -5.61 7.20 10.65
N GLY A 137 -5.58 7.18 9.31
CA GLY A 137 -4.57 7.90 8.55
C GLY A 137 -4.62 9.42 8.72
N GLU A 138 -5.82 10.01 8.84
CA GLU A 138 -6.00 11.43 9.16
C GLU A 138 -5.46 11.77 10.55
N ILE A 139 -5.81 10.96 11.57
CA ILE A 139 -5.32 11.14 12.94
C ILE A 139 -3.79 11.06 12.97
N ARG A 140 -3.20 10.13 12.21
CA ARG A 140 -1.74 10.07 12.07
C ARG A 140 -1.17 11.33 11.44
N ASP A 141 -1.75 11.81 10.34
CA ASP A 141 -1.27 13.00 9.67
C ASP A 141 -1.34 14.24 10.60
N GLU A 142 -2.36 14.30 11.46
CA GLU A 142 -2.58 15.40 12.41
C GLU A 142 -1.74 15.31 13.69
N THR A 143 -1.55 14.10 14.23
CA THR A 143 -1.01 13.90 15.58
C THR A 143 0.28 13.08 15.63
N GLY A 144 0.63 12.40 14.54
CA GLY A 144 1.70 11.41 14.50
C GLY A 144 1.34 10.06 15.13
N MET A 145 0.17 9.94 15.77
CA MET A 145 -0.27 8.71 16.44
C MET A 145 -0.92 7.73 15.46
N VAL A 146 -0.68 6.44 15.64
CA VAL A 146 -1.29 5.36 14.85
C VAL A 146 -1.96 4.38 15.81
N PHE A 147 -3.19 3.98 15.48
CA PHE A 147 -4.00 3.08 16.31
C PHE A 147 -4.41 1.87 15.50
N GLN A 148 -4.41 0.67 16.09
CA GLN A 148 -4.96 -0.50 15.44
C GLN A 148 -6.48 -0.34 15.25
N ILE A 149 -6.97 -0.67 14.06
CA ILE A 149 -8.40 -0.80 13.79
C ILE A 149 -8.71 -2.30 13.94
N PRO A 150 -9.64 -2.69 14.83
CA PRO A 150 -10.05 -4.08 14.93
C PRO A 150 -10.64 -4.53 13.60
N ASP A 151 -10.34 -5.76 13.19
CA ASP A 151 -10.99 -6.34 12.02
C ASP A 151 -12.46 -6.64 12.40
N ASP A 152 -13.40 -6.41 11.48
CA ASP A 152 -14.83 -6.60 11.77
C ASP A 152 -15.20 -8.08 12.05
N ASP A 153 -14.28 -9.03 11.83
CA ASP A 153 -14.44 -10.46 12.14
C ASP A 153 -14.14 -10.83 13.61
N ASP A 154 -13.77 -9.85 14.46
CA ASP A 154 -13.45 -10.04 15.88
C ASP A 154 -14.69 -9.93 16.83
N GLU A 155 -15.94 -9.91 16.31
CA GLU A 155 -17.20 -9.93 17.09
C GLU A 155 -17.85 -11.33 17.24
#